data_AF-A0A0B1SR36-F1
#
_entry.id   AF-A0A0B1SR36-F1
#
_cell.length_a   1.000
_cell.length_b   1.000
_cell.length_c   1.000
_cell.angle_alpha   90.00
_cell.angle_beta   90.00
_cell.angle_gamma   90.00
#
_symmetry.space_group_name_H-M   'P 1'
#
loop_
_entity.id
_entity.type
_entity.pdbx_description
1 polymer ?
#
loop_
_entity_poly.entity_id
_entity_poly.type
_entity_poly.pdbx_seq_one_letter_code
_entity_poly.pdbx_strand_id
1 'polypeptide(L)'
;MSRALKSGEDWITKVALFRFWSTTEEVTSELVARVQEWEDTMLPLLEEEETRKEFDIHEYGDELLGMFKEVGELMEGRRRYEISRYFLACLMMANTYNVKVDYEIQTDTAGRRRNVMKVTLLKRGRHHEVFDKAGAL
;
A
#
# COMPACT_ATOMS: atom_id res chain seq x y z
N MET A 1 -8.46 16.10 67.78
CA MET A 1 -9.17 16.18 66.48
C MET A 1 -8.26 16.11 65.24
N SER A 2 -6.97 16.48 65.29
CA SER A 2 -6.11 16.55 64.09
C SER A 2 -5.68 15.19 63.47
N ARG A 3 -5.66 14.09 64.23
CA ARG A 3 -5.13 12.78 63.76
C ARG A 3 -6.12 12.00 62.87
N ALA A 4 -7.43 12.21 63.05
CA ALA A 4 -8.47 11.52 62.29
C ALA A 4 -8.65 12.11 60.87
N LEU A 5 -8.49 13.43 60.71
CA LEU A 5 -8.52 14.10 59.40
C LEU A 5 -7.34 13.69 58.51
N LYS A 6 -6.11 13.62 59.07
CA LYS A 6 -4.93 13.11 58.34
C LYS A 6 -5.07 11.66 57.90
N SER A 7 -5.70 10.81 58.72
CA SER A 7 -5.99 9.42 58.33
C SER A 7 -7.06 9.34 57.24
N GLY A 8 -8.00 10.29 57.24
CA GLY A 8 -9.02 10.49 56.20
C GLY A 8 -8.43 10.86 54.84
N GLU A 9 -7.48 11.78 54.82
CA GLU A 9 -6.85 12.25 53.58
C GLU A 9 -5.92 11.18 52.98
N ASP A 10 -5.22 10.42 53.81
CA ASP A 10 -4.30 9.34 53.42
C ASP A 10 -5.01 8.16 52.73
N TRP A 11 -6.20 7.75 53.20
CA TRP A 11 -6.93 6.66 52.52
C TRP A 11 -7.48 7.09 51.17
N ILE A 12 -7.92 8.35 51.03
CA ILE A 12 -8.41 8.89 49.75
C ILE A 12 -7.27 8.92 48.74
N THR A 13 -6.07 9.35 49.15
CA THR A 13 -4.91 9.36 48.25
C THR A 13 -4.50 7.95 47.84
N LYS A 14 -4.50 6.99 48.77
CA LYS A 14 -4.20 5.58 48.47
C LYS A 14 -5.20 4.96 47.49
N VAL A 15 -6.49 5.20 47.68
CA VAL A 15 -7.53 4.70 46.76
C VAL A 15 -7.43 5.37 45.39
N ALA A 16 -7.15 6.68 45.34
CA ALA A 16 -6.97 7.41 44.09
C ALA A 16 -5.74 6.91 43.31
N LEU A 17 -4.60 6.71 43.99
CA LEU A 17 -3.41 6.13 43.38
C LEU A 17 -3.69 4.71 42.87
N PHE A 18 -4.30 3.85 43.69
CA PHE A 18 -4.58 2.47 43.29
C PHE A 18 -5.48 2.40 42.05
N ARG A 19 -6.54 3.21 42.00
CA ARG A 19 -7.40 3.32 40.81
C ARG A 19 -6.66 3.83 39.59
N PHE A 20 -5.82 4.86 39.77
CA PHE A 20 -5.02 5.41 38.68
C PHE A 20 -4.05 4.37 38.11
N TRP A 21 -3.30 3.68 38.97
CA TRP A 21 -2.35 2.64 38.56
C TRP A 21 -3.06 1.45 37.90
N SER A 22 -4.17 0.96 38.46
CA SER A 22 -4.97 -0.11 37.86
C SER A 22 -5.51 0.26 36.48
N THR A 23 -6.04 1.48 36.33
CA THR A 23 -6.56 1.96 35.03
C THR A 23 -5.42 2.13 34.03
N THR A 24 -4.24 2.59 34.48
CA THR A 24 -3.06 2.75 33.63
C THR A 24 -2.51 1.39 33.19
N GLU A 25 -2.45 0.41 34.08
CA GLU A 25 -2.06 -0.97 33.76
C GLU A 25 -3.04 -1.63 32.78
N GLU A 26 -4.35 -1.47 32.95
CA GLU A 26 -5.36 -1.99 32.03
C GLU A 26 -5.23 -1.35 30.63
N VAL A 27 -5.15 -0.01 30.55
CA VAL A 27 -5.01 0.69 29.26
C VAL A 27 -3.69 0.34 28.57
N THR A 28 -2.60 0.21 29.33
CA THR A 28 -1.30 -0.20 28.76
C THR A 28 -1.34 -1.65 28.28
N SER A 29 -2.01 -2.55 29.00
CA SER A 29 -2.22 -3.95 28.59
C SER A 29 -3.05 -4.06 27.31
N GLU A 30 -4.16 -3.32 27.21
CA GLU A 30 -5.00 -3.29 25.99
C GLU A 30 -4.23 -2.71 24.79
N LEU A 31 -3.46 -1.64 25.00
CA LEU A 31 -2.61 -1.07 23.96
C LEU A 31 -1.56 -2.08 23.49
N VAL A 32 -0.88 -2.75 24.43
CA VAL A 32 0.13 -3.77 24.12
C VAL A 32 -0.49 -4.92 23.34
N ALA A 33 -1.68 -5.42 23.74
CA ALA A 33 -2.37 -6.49 23.03
C ALA A 33 -2.71 -6.09 21.58
N ARG A 34 -3.18 -4.86 21.36
CA ARG A 34 -3.50 -4.35 20.02
C ARG A 34 -2.26 -4.13 19.16
N VAL A 35 -1.15 -3.67 19.76
CA VAL A 35 0.14 -3.56 19.07
C VAL A 35 0.62 -4.94 18.67
N GLN A 36 0.54 -5.94 19.56
CA GLN A 36 0.93 -7.32 19.25
C GLN A 36 0.08 -7.91 18.12
N GLU A 37 -1.24 -7.72 18.14
CA GLU A 37 -2.12 -8.18 17.05
C GLU A 37 -1.77 -7.53 15.70
N TRP A 38 -1.43 -6.24 15.73
CA TRP A 38 -0.95 -5.53 14.54
C TRP A 38 0.40 -6.08 14.07
N GLU A 39 1.35 -6.33 14.98
CA GLU A 39 2.66 -6.93 14.67
C GLU A 39 2.51 -8.33 14.07
N ASP A 40 1.70 -9.19 14.69
CA ASP A 40 1.41 -10.55 14.23
C ASP A 40 0.78 -10.56 12.82
N THR A 41 0.03 -9.50 12.47
CA THR A 41 -0.57 -9.34 11.15
C THR A 41 0.40 -8.73 10.13
N MET A 42 1.18 -7.72 10.54
CA MET A 42 1.98 -6.90 9.62
C MET A 42 3.37 -7.48 9.36
N LEU A 43 4.04 -8.04 10.36
CA LEU A 43 5.39 -8.59 10.19
C LEU A 43 5.45 -9.63 9.06
N PRO A 44 4.53 -10.60 8.95
CA PRO A 44 4.56 -11.56 7.84
C PRO A 44 4.38 -10.89 6.46
N LEU A 45 3.56 -9.84 6.37
CA LEU A 45 3.34 -9.10 5.12
C LEU A 45 4.58 -8.28 4.73
N LEU A 46 5.27 -7.69 5.72
CA LEU A 46 6.49 -6.92 5.52
C LEU A 46 7.65 -7.84 5.12
N GLU A 47 7.83 -8.96 5.81
CA GLU A 47 8.82 -9.98 5.45
C GLU A 47 8.57 -10.50 4.02
N GLU A 48 7.32 -10.79 3.66
CA GLU A 48 6.98 -11.19 2.29
C GLU A 48 7.35 -10.09 1.28
N GLU A 49 7.04 -8.82 1.56
CA GLU A 49 7.38 -7.70 0.68
C GLU A 49 8.90 -7.51 0.55
N GLU A 50 9.68 -7.70 1.62
CA GLU A 50 11.14 -7.64 1.59
C GLU A 50 11.76 -8.71 0.67
N THR A 51 11.10 -9.86 0.49
CA THR A 51 11.54 -10.87 -0.49
C THR A 51 11.27 -10.46 -1.95
N ARG A 52 10.39 -9.48 -2.19
CA ARG A 52 10.00 -9.07 -3.53
C ARG A 52 11.06 -8.14 -4.11
N LYS A 53 11.18 -8.17 -5.44
CA LYS A 53 12.04 -7.26 -6.20
C LYS A 53 11.70 -5.81 -5.88
N GLU A 54 12.71 -4.93 -5.80
CA GLU A 54 12.49 -3.49 -5.71
C GLU A 54 11.68 -2.97 -6.90
N PHE A 55 10.89 -1.92 -6.69
CA PHE A 55 10.08 -1.33 -7.76
C PHE A 55 10.89 -0.31 -8.57
N ASP A 56 11.10 -0.60 -9.85
CA ASP A 56 11.70 0.33 -10.82
C ASP A 56 10.66 0.73 -11.88
N ILE A 57 10.29 2.01 -11.90
CA ILE A 57 9.29 2.54 -12.84
C ILE A 57 9.71 2.39 -14.32
N HIS A 58 11.01 2.45 -14.60
CA HIS A 58 11.55 2.34 -15.97
C HIS A 58 11.53 0.90 -16.43
N GLU A 59 11.95 -0.04 -15.59
CA GLU A 59 11.93 -1.46 -15.93
C GLU A 59 10.52 -1.98 -16.20
N TYR A 60 9.56 -1.68 -15.30
CA TYR A 60 8.17 -2.07 -15.51
C TYR A 60 7.57 -1.39 -16.76
N GLY A 61 8.02 -0.17 -17.10
CA GLY A 61 7.63 0.50 -18.34
C GLY A 61 8.17 -0.18 -19.60
N ASP A 62 9.42 -0.68 -19.56
CA ASP A 62 10.01 -1.45 -20.67
C ASP A 62 9.30 -2.77 -20.88
N GLU A 63 9.05 -3.49 -19.80
CA GLU A 63 8.29 -4.74 -19.83
C GLU A 63 6.89 -4.49 -20.42
N LEU A 64 6.20 -3.44 -19.94
CA LEU A 64 4.88 -3.05 -20.44
C LEU A 64 4.91 -2.75 -21.95
N LEU A 65 5.92 -2.02 -22.44
CA LEU A 65 6.13 -1.76 -23.87
C LEU A 65 6.37 -3.04 -24.67
N GLY A 66 7.11 -4.00 -24.10
CA GLY A 66 7.33 -5.33 -24.66
C GLY A 66 6.03 -6.13 -24.82
N MET A 67 5.12 -6.01 -23.84
CA MET A 67 3.84 -6.74 -23.82
C MET A 67 2.87 -6.29 -24.91
N PHE A 68 2.90 -5.03 -25.37
CA PHE A 68 2.09 -4.57 -26.51
C PHE A 68 2.46 -5.20 -27.87
N LYS A 69 3.39 -6.15 -27.94
CA LYS A 69 3.69 -6.88 -29.18
C LYS A 69 2.66 -7.96 -29.50
N GLU A 70 1.94 -8.46 -28.50
CA GLU A 70 0.86 -9.44 -28.66
C GLU A 70 -0.44 -8.84 -28.12
N VAL A 71 -1.50 -8.84 -28.92
CA VAL A 71 -2.80 -8.30 -28.52
C VAL A 71 -3.43 -9.28 -27.54
N GLY A 72 -3.25 -9.04 -26.24
CA GLY A 72 -3.85 -9.88 -25.23
C GLY A 72 -3.53 -9.38 -23.82
N GLU A 73 -4.56 -9.36 -22.98
CA GLU A 73 -4.59 -9.03 -21.56
C GLU A 73 -3.22 -8.82 -20.89
N LEU A 74 -2.80 -7.56 -20.75
CA LEU A 74 -1.50 -7.17 -20.19
C LEU A 74 -1.22 -7.69 -18.77
N MET A 75 -2.22 -8.26 -18.08
CA MET A 75 -2.13 -8.65 -16.68
C MET A 75 -2.49 -10.12 -16.43
N GLU A 76 -2.80 -10.90 -17.47
CA GLU A 76 -3.16 -12.30 -17.31
C GLU A 76 -1.93 -13.11 -16.85
N GLY A 77 -2.10 -13.92 -15.79
CA GLY A 77 -1.03 -14.76 -15.23
C GLY A 77 0.02 -14.04 -14.36
N ARG A 78 -0.10 -12.73 -14.13
CA ARG A 78 0.83 -11.98 -13.25
C ARG A 78 0.47 -12.14 -11.77
N ARG A 79 1.47 -12.00 -10.89
CA ARG A 79 1.24 -12.03 -9.44
C ARG A 79 0.46 -10.80 -9.02
N ARG A 80 -0.48 -10.95 -8.09
CA ARG A 80 -1.40 -9.86 -7.68
C ARG A 80 -0.67 -8.59 -7.24
N TYR A 81 0.49 -8.71 -6.60
CA TYR A 81 1.28 -7.56 -6.16
C TYR A 81 2.01 -6.84 -7.30
N GLU A 82 2.21 -7.49 -8.45
CA GLU A 82 2.83 -6.86 -9.63
C GLU A 82 1.81 -6.04 -10.42
N ILE A 83 0.51 -6.35 -10.30
CA ILE A 83 -0.57 -5.65 -11.01
C ILE A 83 -0.57 -4.15 -10.67
N SER A 84 -0.43 -3.80 -9.39
CA SER A 84 -0.38 -2.40 -8.96
C SER A 84 0.86 -1.67 -9.51
N ARG A 85 1.99 -2.37 -9.58
CA ARG A 85 3.27 -1.85 -10.10
C ARG A 85 3.19 -1.59 -11.61
N TYR A 86 2.67 -2.54 -12.39
CA TYR A 86 2.43 -2.33 -13.83
C TYR A 86 1.35 -1.27 -14.08
N PHE A 87 0.31 -1.22 -13.26
CA PHE A 87 -0.71 -0.18 -13.37
C PHE A 87 -0.12 1.22 -13.16
N LEU A 88 0.75 1.39 -12.16
CA LEU A 88 1.46 2.64 -11.94
C LEU A 88 2.38 3.01 -13.12
N ALA A 89 3.14 2.05 -13.66
CA ALA A 89 3.94 2.25 -14.86
C ALA A 89 3.08 2.66 -16.07
N CYS A 90 1.92 2.03 -16.25
CA CYS A 90 0.95 2.37 -17.28
C CYS A 90 0.43 3.80 -17.12
N LEU A 91 0.12 4.26 -15.90
CA LEU A 91 -0.32 5.63 -15.63
C LEU A 91 0.79 6.64 -15.93
N MET A 92 2.04 6.34 -15.54
CA MET A 92 3.19 7.17 -15.89
C MET A 92 3.33 7.29 -17.41
N MET A 93 3.22 6.18 -18.12
CA MET A 93 3.27 6.16 -19.59
C MET A 93 2.08 6.87 -20.24
N ALA A 94 0.91 6.88 -19.60
CA ALA A 94 -0.23 7.65 -20.07
C ALA A 94 0.06 9.16 -19.94
N ASN A 95 0.64 9.57 -18.81
CA ASN A 95 1.06 10.95 -18.57
C ASN A 95 2.14 11.41 -19.54
N THR A 96 3.07 10.54 -19.94
CA THR A 96 4.11 10.84 -20.95
C THR A 96 3.65 10.61 -22.39
N TYR A 97 2.35 10.35 -22.60
CA TYR A 97 1.73 10.14 -23.92
C TYR A 97 2.30 8.95 -24.71
N ASN A 98 2.86 7.97 -24.00
CA ASN A 98 3.29 6.70 -24.58
C ASN A 98 2.10 5.75 -24.81
N VAL A 99 1.11 5.77 -23.93
CA VAL A 99 -0.12 4.97 -24.03
C VAL A 99 -1.37 5.82 -23.84
N LYS A 100 -2.50 5.37 -24.38
CA LYS A 100 -3.83 5.89 -24.11
C LYS A 100 -4.58 4.88 -23.26
N VAL A 101 -5.20 5.36 -22.19
CA VAL A 101 -6.07 4.56 -21.33
C VAL A 101 -7.51 4.92 -21.61
N ASP A 102 -8.29 3.94 -22.03
CA ASP A 102 -9.75 4.00 -22.13
C ASP A 102 -10.36 2.93 -21.20
N TYR A 103 -11.68 2.94 -21.04
CA TYR A 103 -12.40 1.88 -20.32
C TYR A 103 -13.52 1.33 -21.20
N GLU A 104 -13.80 0.04 -21.02
CA GLU A 104 -14.88 -0.66 -21.69
C GLU A 104 -15.69 -1.44 -20.66
N ILE A 105 -17.02 -1.44 -20.81
CA ILE A 105 -17.90 -2.23 -19.95
C ILE A 105 -18.20 -3.52 -20.69
N GLN A 106 -17.58 -4.61 -20.25
CA GLN A 106 -17.87 -5.93 -20.78
C GLN A 106 -18.96 -6.61 -19.96
N THR A 107 -19.91 -7.24 -20.63
CA THR A 107 -20.96 -8.02 -19.97
C THR A 107 -20.66 -9.49 -20.20
N ASP A 108 -20.48 -10.23 -19.10
CA ASP A 108 -20.30 -11.68 -19.12
C ASP A 108 -21.60 -12.38 -19.59
N THR A 109 -21.49 -13.64 -19.99
CA THR A 109 -22.60 -14.52 -20.38
C THR A 109 -23.69 -14.61 -19.30
N ALA A 110 -23.31 -14.40 -18.02
CA ALA A 110 -24.21 -14.32 -16.87
C ALA A 110 -24.84 -12.93 -16.63
N GLY A 111 -24.69 -11.96 -17.54
CA GLY A 111 -25.22 -10.60 -17.40
C GLY A 111 -24.46 -9.70 -16.42
N ARG A 112 -23.34 -10.16 -15.85
CA ARG A 112 -22.50 -9.38 -14.94
C ARG A 112 -21.66 -8.37 -15.73
N ARG A 113 -21.75 -7.10 -15.35
CA ARG A 113 -20.96 -6.01 -15.94
C ARG A 113 -19.59 -5.95 -15.26
N ARG A 114 -18.51 -5.94 -16.04
CA ARG A 114 -17.14 -5.74 -15.58
C ARG A 114 -16.53 -4.55 -16.31
N ASN A 115 -15.92 -3.64 -15.56
CA ASN A 115 -15.12 -2.57 -16.14
C ASN A 115 -13.76 -3.13 -16.51
N VAL A 116 -13.39 -3.00 -17.79
CA VAL A 116 -12.11 -3.43 -18.33
C VAL A 116 -11.35 -2.20 -18.78
N MET A 117 -10.13 -2.04 -18.25
CA MET A 117 -9.23 -1.00 -18.70
C MET A 117 -8.64 -1.41 -20.05
N LYS A 118 -8.83 -0.56 -21.06
CA LYS A 118 -8.29 -0.79 -22.40
C LYS A 118 -7.11 0.14 -22.60
N VAL A 119 -5.92 -0.43 -22.82
CA VAL A 119 -4.70 0.34 -23.04
C VAL A 119 -4.29 0.25 -24.50
N THR A 120 -4.11 1.41 -25.14
CA THR A 120 -3.70 1.50 -26.54
C THR A 120 -2.33 2.15 -26.61
N LEU A 121 -1.37 1.48 -27.25
CA LEU A 121 -0.03 2.03 -27.44
C LEU A 121 -0.06 3.17 -28.46
N LEU A 122 0.45 4.35 -28.08
CA LEU A 122 0.59 5.51 -28.97
C LEU A 122 2.01 5.67 -29.49
N LYS A 123 3.00 5.50 -28.59
CA LYS A 123 4.43 5.72 -28.89
C LYS A 123 5.32 4.79 -28.08
N ARG A 124 6.30 4.18 -28.75
CA ARG A 124 7.31 3.30 -28.11
C ARG A 124 8.53 4.04 -27.56
N GLY A 125 8.91 5.17 -28.15
CA GLY A 125 10.05 5.95 -27.66
C GLY A 125 9.74 6.64 -26.34
N ARG A 126 10.51 6.35 -25.29
CA ARG A 126 10.37 6.97 -23.98
C ARG A 126 11.22 8.24 -23.93
N HIS A 127 10.61 9.38 -23.60
CA HIS A 127 11.30 10.68 -23.63
C HIS A 127 12.44 10.81 -22.60
N HIS A 128 12.47 10.00 -21.54
CA HIS A 128 13.54 10.05 -20.53
C HIS A 128 14.88 9.45 -21.02
N GLU A 129 14.89 8.57 -22.02
CA GLU A 129 16.13 8.08 -22.65
C GLU A 129 16.87 9.15 -23.45
N VAL A 130 16.19 10.27 -23.77
CA VAL A 130 16.78 11.38 -24.52
C VAL A 130 17.62 12.29 -23.60
N PHE A 131 17.36 12.30 -22.29
CA PHE A 131 18.08 13.15 -21.34
C PHE A 131 19.40 12.54 -20.85
N ASP A 132 19.54 11.20 -20.84
CA ASP A 132 20.83 10.56 -20.51
C ASP A 132 21.84 10.59 -21.67
N LYS A 133 21.37 10.74 -22.91
CA LYS A 133 22.25 10.84 -24.10
C LYS A 133 22.65 12.27 -24.47
N ALA A 134 22.08 13.28 -23.81
CA ALA A 134 22.46 14.67 -23.97
C ALA A 134 23.19 15.15 -22.71
N GLY A 135 24.39 14.59 -22.51
CA GLY A 135 25.47 15.13 -21.65
C GLY A 135 25.02 15.88 -20.39
N ALA A 136 25.12 15.20 -19.25
CA ALA A 136 25.19 15.81 -17.93
C ALA A 136 25.96 17.16 -17.97
N LEU A 137 25.26 18.23 -17.59
CA LEU A 137 25.86 19.45 -17.06
C LEU A 137 25.87 19.33 -15.53
#